data_AF-A0AA41VGT8-F1
#
_entry.id   AF-A0AA41VGT8-F1
#
_cell.length_a   1.000
_cell.length_b   1.000
_cell.length_c   1.000
_cell.angle_alpha   90.00
_cell.angle_beta   90.00
_cell.angle_gamma   90.00
#
_symmetry.space_group_name_H-M   'P 1'
#
loop_
_entity.id
_entity.type
_entity.pdbx_description
1 polymer ?
#
loop_
_entity_poly.entity_id
_entity_poly.type
_entity_poly.pdbx_seq_one_letter_code
_entity_poly.pdbx_strand_id
1 'polypeptide(L)'
;MIIKTDYLETYSCSGDNRITITREFVDEMRNCEDILMNFVVSDETNVGPVLVEAKRLRDHGDARNEEKDEMEMRNVGLSSRRREHRKMRGECIREFHKVFGRMPLRYSYGKLVSSVGEQGLCVKGGKLVVCDQQIF
;
A
#
# COMPACT_ATOMS: atom_id res chain seq x y z
N MET A 1 -3.87 5.46 2.02
CA MET A 1 -5.05 4.66 1.65
C MET A 1 -6.26 5.57 1.79
N ILE A 2 -7.23 5.51 0.87
CA ILE A 2 -8.49 6.27 0.99
C ILE A 2 -9.58 5.24 1.30
N ILE A 3 -10.28 5.45 2.40
CA ILE A 3 -11.34 4.57 2.90
C ILE A 3 -12.47 5.42 3.49
N LYS A 4 -13.67 4.85 3.56
CA LYS A 4 -14.80 5.46 4.28
C LYS A 4 -14.49 5.52 5.79
N THR A 5 -14.93 6.59 6.45
CA THR A 5 -14.75 6.78 7.90
C THR A 5 -15.33 5.62 8.71
N ASP A 6 -16.45 5.05 8.27
CA ASP A 6 -17.11 3.91 8.93
C ASP A 6 -16.15 2.72 9.10
N TYR A 7 -15.28 2.43 8.13
CA TYR A 7 -14.30 1.34 8.27
C TYR A 7 -13.22 1.66 9.30
N LEU A 8 -12.85 2.94 9.43
CA LEU A 8 -11.93 3.38 10.48
C LEU A 8 -12.60 3.30 11.85
N GLU A 9 -13.90 3.57 11.94
CA GLU A 9 -14.68 3.35 13.16
C GLU A 9 -14.78 1.87 13.50
N THR A 10 -15.08 0.99 12.53
CA THR A 10 -15.07 -0.46 12.74
C THR A 10 -13.69 -0.94 13.20
N TYR A 11 -12.60 -0.44 12.62
CA TYR A 11 -11.27 -0.74 13.13
C TYR A 11 -11.06 -0.21 14.55
N SER A 12 -11.38 1.06 14.80
CA SER A 12 -10.99 1.80 16.00
C SER A 12 -11.85 1.52 17.24
N CYS A 13 -13.14 1.27 17.04
CA CYS A 13 -14.15 1.35 18.09
C CYS A 13 -15.10 0.15 18.12
N SER A 14 -14.97 -0.82 17.20
CA SER A 14 -15.86 -1.97 17.15
C SER A 14 -15.80 -2.82 18.43
N GLY A 15 -16.96 -3.32 18.85
CA GLY A 15 -17.08 -4.36 19.88
C GLY A 15 -16.84 -5.78 19.37
N ASP A 16 -16.47 -5.95 18.10
CA ASP A 16 -16.10 -7.26 17.55
C ASP A 16 -14.76 -7.72 18.11
N ASN A 17 -14.81 -8.77 18.95
CA ASN A 17 -13.62 -9.38 19.56
C ASN A 17 -12.55 -9.75 18.54
N ARG A 18 -12.90 -10.09 17.30
CA ARG A 18 -11.92 -10.41 16.25
C ARG A 18 -11.05 -9.20 15.93
N ILE A 19 -11.66 -8.01 15.86
CA ILE A 19 -10.96 -6.75 15.60
C ILE A 19 -10.09 -6.38 16.79
N THR A 20 -10.60 -6.51 18.01
CA THR A 20 -9.82 -6.23 19.23
C THR A 20 -8.56 -7.09 19.31
N ILE A 21 -8.70 -8.42 19.17
CA ILE A 21 -7.56 -9.36 19.24
C ILE A 21 -6.52 -9.06 18.15
N THR A 22 -6.97 -8.80 16.92
CA THR A 22 -6.04 -8.53 15.82
C THR A 22 -5.37 -7.17 15.94
N ARG A 23 -6.01 -6.18 16.58
CA ARG A 23 -5.39 -4.89 16.89
C ARG A 23 -4.36 -4.97 18.00
N GLU A 24 -4.63 -5.72 19.06
CA GLU A 24 -3.62 -6.01 20.09
C GLU A 24 -2.37 -6.64 19.46
N PHE A 25 -2.56 -7.59 18.54
CA PHE A 25 -1.46 -8.19 17.79
C PHE A 25 -0.70 -7.18 16.91
N VAL A 26 -1.40 -6.24 16.26
CA VAL A 26 -0.77 -5.13 15.50
C VAL A 26 0.08 -4.25 16.42
N ASP A 27 -0.43 -3.91 17.60
CA ASP A 27 0.28 -3.06 18.57
C ASP A 27 1.54 -3.76 19.13
N GLU A 28 1.47 -5.08 19.37
CA GLU A 28 2.62 -5.90 19.76
C GLU A 28 3.68 -5.98 18.66
N MET A 29 3.25 -6.22 17.41
CA MET A 29 4.14 -6.34 16.26
C MET A 29 4.71 -5.00 15.80
N ARG A 30 4.06 -3.87 16.19
CA ARG A 30 4.34 -2.51 15.70
C ARG A 30 4.42 -2.47 14.17
N ASN A 31 3.50 -3.17 13.52
CA ASN A 31 3.43 -3.37 12.07
C ASN A 31 2.03 -3.86 11.69
N CYS A 32 1.74 -3.87 10.38
CA CYS A 32 0.58 -4.51 9.77
C CYS A 32 -0.77 -3.85 10.07
N GLU A 33 -0.79 -2.64 10.61
CA GLU A 33 -1.99 -1.84 10.79
C GLU A 33 -2.71 -1.61 9.46
N ASP A 34 -1.97 -1.36 8.38
CA ASP A 34 -2.48 -1.22 7.02
C ASP A 34 -3.04 -2.54 6.45
N ILE A 35 -2.42 -3.67 6.78
CA ILE A 35 -2.91 -5.01 6.40
C ILE A 35 -4.22 -5.29 7.11
N LEU A 36 -4.30 -5.04 8.41
CA LEU A 36 -5.52 -5.25 9.18
C LEU A 36 -6.65 -4.35 8.68
N MET A 37 -6.36 -3.09 8.34
CA MET A 37 -7.34 -2.21 7.68
C MET A 37 -7.87 -2.79 6.37
N ASN A 38 -7.03 -3.41 5.54
CA ASN A 38 -7.51 -4.10 4.33
C ASN A 38 -8.38 -5.31 4.66
N PHE A 39 -8.06 -6.07 5.72
CA PHE A 39 -8.91 -7.17 6.19
C PHE A 39 -10.29 -6.65 6.61
N VAL A 40 -10.38 -5.60 7.42
CA VAL A 40 -11.67 -5.00 7.86
C VAL A 40 -12.52 -4.60 6.65
N VAL A 41 -11.96 -3.82 5.73
CA VAL A 41 -12.69 -3.35 4.54
C VAL A 41 -13.12 -4.51 3.65
N SER A 42 -12.24 -5.50 3.44
CA SER A 42 -12.54 -6.65 2.57
C SER A 42 -13.52 -7.62 3.23
N ASP A 43 -13.54 -7.74 4.56
CA ASP A 43 -14.46 -8.61 5.30
C ASP A 43 -15.90 -8.11 5.15
N GLU A 44 -16.08 -6.79 5.20
CA GLU A 44 -17.38 -6.12 5.09
C GLU A 44 -17.86 -6.00 3.63
N THR A 45 -16.97 -5.63 2.71
CA THR A 45 -17.36 -5.36 1.30
C THR A 45 -17.28 -6.59 0.40
N ASN A 46 -16.43 -7.57 0.73
CA ASN A 46 -16.07 -8.68 -0.14
C ASN A 46 -15.51 -8.24 -1.52
N VAL A 47 -14.91 -7.05 -1.59
CA VAL A 47 -14.31 -6.46 -2.81
C VAL A 47 -12.81 -6.21 -2.60
N GLY A 48 -12.02 -6.31 -3.67
CA GLY A 48 -10.58 -6.02 -3.64
C GLY A 48 -10.28 -4.52 -3.82
N PRO A 49 -9.10 -4.04 -3.40
CA PRO A 49 -8.74 -2.62 -3.50
C PRO A 49 -8.56 -2.18 -4.95
N VAL A 50 -8.68 -0.87 -5.21
CA VAL A 50 -8.34 -0.27 -6.50
C VAL A 50 -7.00 0.44 -6.39
N LEU A 51 -6.06 0.12 -7.29
CA LEU A 51 -4.78 0.83 -7.35
C LEU A 51 -4.96 2.13 -8.13
N VAL A 52 -4.62 3.26 -7.51
CA VAL A 52 -4.59 4.57 -8.19
C VAL A 52 -3.14 4.96 -8.45
N GLU A 53 -2.78 5.14 -9.73
CA GLU A 53 -1.44 5.54 -10.12
C GLU A 53 -1.26 7.06 -10.04
N ALA A 54 -0.24 7.47 -9.28
CA ALA A 54 0.21 8.85 -9.27
C ALA A 54 1.25 9.07 -10.38
N LYS A 55 1.10 10.15 -11.16
CA LYS A 55 2.05 10.53 -12.22
C LYS A 55 3.47 10.76 -11.68
N ARG A 56 3.58 11.29 -10.46
CA ARG A 56 4.82 11.46 -9.71
C ARG A 56 4.52 11.20 -8.23
N LEU A 57 5.26 10.29 -7.62
CA LEU A 57 5.23 10.03 -6.18
C LEU A 57 6.66 10.01 -5.68
N ARG A 58 6.96 10.76 -4.62
CA ARG A 58 8.28 10.73 -3.98
C ARG A 58 8.13 10.19 -2.57
N ASP A 59 8.88 9.14 -2.27
CA ASP A 59 9.00 8.57 -0.92
C ASP A 59 10.27 9.15 -0.29
N HIS A 60 10.11 10.07 0.66
CA HIS A 60 11.25 10.68 1.35
C HIS A 60 11.93 9.74 2.34
N GLY A 61 11.30 8.62 2.71
CA GLY A 61 11.90 7.60 3.58
C GLY A 61 12.57 6.45 2.81
N ASP A 62 12.56 6.48 1.48
CA ASP A 62 13.25 5.49 0.67
C ASP A 62 14.73 5.86 0.54
N ALA A 63 15.60 5.05 1.16
CA ALA A 63 17.06 5.17 1.14
C ALA A 63 17.69 5.26 -0.27
N ARG A 64 16.96 4.91 -1.34
CA ARG A 64 17.38 5.09 -2.74
C ARG A 64 17.28 6.54 -3.22
N ASN A 65 16.54 7.38 -2.51
CA ASN A 65 16.29 8.79 -2.84
C ASN A 65 17.23 9.76 -2.11
N GLU A 66 18.11 9.25 -1.25
CA GLU A 66 19.12 10.02 -0.50
C GLU A 66 20.43 10.12 -1.28
N GLU A 67 21.02 11.31 -1.30
CA GLU A 67 22.36 11.54 -1.86
C GLU A 67 23.43 10.81 -1.02
N LYS A 68 24.59 10.53 -1.62
CA LYS A 68 25.60 9.61 -1.04
C LYS A 68 26.13 10.02 0.35
N ASP A 69 25.95 11.27 0.76
CA ASP A 69 26.47 11.83 2.01
C ASP A 69 25.48 11.79 3.20
N GLU A 70 24.22 11.38 3.01
CA GLU A 70 23.21 11.31 4.07
C GLU A 70 23.05 9.88 4.64
N MET A 71 24.17 9.29 5.08
CA MET A 71 24.22 7.89 5.48
C MET A 71 23.37 7.53 6.73
N GLU A 72 23.00 8.52 7.55
CA GLU A 72 22.24 8.31 8.79
C GLU A 72 20.74 8.01 8.57
N MET A 73 20.11 8.54 7.50
CA MET A 73 18.67 8.33 7.27
C MET A 73 18.32 6.95 6.68
N ARG A 74 19.30 6.26 6.08
CA ARG A 74 19.10 4.90 5.51
C ARG A 74 18.67 3.84 6.52
N ASN A 75 19.02 4.01 7.80
CA ASN A 75 18.83 2.99 8.84
C ASN A 75 17.55 3.17 9.68
N VAL A 76 16.81 4.27 9.51
CA VAL A 76 15.62 4.59 10.34
C VAL A 76 14.29 4.16 9.73
N GLY A 77 14.24 3.87 8.42
CA GLY A 77 13.01 3.40 7.78
C GLY A 77 12.57 2.03 8.32
N LEU A 78 11.32 1.90 8.78
CA LEU A 78 10.78 0.60 9.27
C LEU A 78 10.91 -0.52 8.23
N SER A 79 10.79 -0.17 6.95
CA SER A 79 10.96 -1.10 5.82
C SER A 79 12.41 -1.31 5.36
N SER A 80 13.39 -0.56 5.89
CA SER A 80 14.81 -0.70 5.51
C SER A 80 15.44 -1.97 6.11
N ARG A 81 14.88 -2.49 7.22
CA ARG A 81 15.16 -3.85 7.78
C ARG A 81 14.47 -4.97 6.97
N ARG A 82 14.63 -4.90 5.64
CA ARG A 82 13.80 -5.51 4.59
C ARG A 82 13.39 -6.97 4.80
N ARG A 83 14.25 -7.80 5.39
CA ARG A 83 13.98 -9.25 5.52
C ARG A 83 13.06 -9.58 6.69
N GLU A 84 13.30 -8.99 7.85
CA GLU A 84 12.48 -9.21 9.05
C GLU A 84 11.13 -8.52 8.91
N HIS A 85 11.11 -7.28 8.42
CA HIS A 85 9.86 -6.54 8.18
C HIS A 85 8.89 -7.28 7.26
N ARG A 86 9.38 -7.85 6.14
CA ARG A 86 8.54 -8.61 5.21
C ARG A 86 8.07 -9.95 5.79
N LYS A 87 8.90 -10.61 6.61
CA LYS A 87 8.52 -11.85 7.28
C LYS A 87 7.40 -11.60 8.29
N MET A 88 7.53 -10.55 9.11
CA MET A 88 6.50 -10.13 10.08
C MET A 88 5.16 -9.86 9.40
N ARG A 89 5.15 -9.21 8.23
CA ARG A 89 3.92 -9.01 7.45
C ARG A 89 3.22 -10.31 7.03
N GLY A 90 4.00 -11.34 6.69
CA GLY A 90 3.44 -12.67 6.40
C GLY A 90 2.81 -13.33 7.63
N GLU A 91 3.43 -13.15 8.80
CA GLU A 91 2.91 -13.64 10.08
C GLU A 91 1.59 -12.93 10.44
N CYS A 92 1.50 -11.62 10.25
CA CYS A 92 0.26 -10.86 10.43
C CYS A 92 -0.89 -11.42 9.59
N ILE A 93 -0.68 -11.68 8.30
CA ILE A 93 -1.72 -12.25 7.42
C ILE A 93 -2.19 -13.62 7.95
N ARG A 94 -1.27 -14.44 8.47
CA ARG A 94 -1.60 -15.76 9.02
C ARG A 94 -2.44 -15.64 10.30
N GLU A 95 -2.06 -14.75 11.22
CA GLU A 95 -2.82 -14.56 12.46
C GLU A 95 -4.18 -13.93 12.19
N PHE A 96 -4.28 -12.95 11.29
CA PHE A 96 -5.57 -12.37 10.90
C PHE A 96 -6.47 -13.43 10.25
N HIS A 97 -5.93 -14.25 9.36
CA HIS A 97 -6.67 -15.37 8.76
C HIS A 97 -7.23 -16.33 9.82
N LYS A 98 -6.44 -16.65 10.85
CA LYS A 98 -6.85 -17.51 11.96
C LYS A 98 -7.98 -16.89 12.78
N VAL A 99 -7.87 -15.62 13.15
CA VAL A 99 -8.86 -14.93 14.00
C VAL A 99 -10.17 -14.66 13.24
N PHE A 100 -10.09 -14.28 11.96
CA PHE A 100 -11.27 -14.06 11.13
C PHE A 100 -11.96 -15.37 10.71
N GLY A 101 -11.26 -16.51 10.77
CA GLY A 101 -11.78 -17.82 10.37
C GLY A 101 -11.95 -18.02 8.87
N ARG A 102 -11.56 -17.02 8.07
CA ARG A 102 -11.59 -17.02 6.60
C ARG A 102 -10.56 -16.04 6.06
N MET A 103 -10.26 -16.10 4.76
CA MET A 103 -9.45 -15.10 4.06
C MET A 103 -10.36 -14.06 3.39
N PRO A 104 -10.56 -12.87 3.99
CA PRO A 104 -11.42 -11.84 3.40
C PRO A 104 -10.77 -11.11 2.22
N LEU A 105 -9.44 -11.03 2.17
CA LEU A 105 -8.72 -10.31 1.10
C LEU A 105 -9.08 -10.85 -0.29
N ARG A 106 -9.43 -9.93 -1.20
CA ARG A 106 -9.76 -10.25 -2.59
C ARG A 106 -8.75 -9.65 -3.54
N TYR A 107 -8.36 -10.44 -4.54
CA TYR A 107 -7.57 -9.93 -5.66
C TYR A 107 -8.38 -8.90 -6.44
N SER A 108 -7.69 -7.86 -6.89
CA SER A 108 -8.21 -6.87 -7.81
C SER A 108 -7.11 -6.56 -8.81
N TYR A 109 -7.50 -6.47 -10.08
CA TYR A 109 -6.62 -6.14 -11.20
C TYR A 109 -6.91 -4.73 -11.74
N GLY A 110 -7.85 -4.02 -11.12
CA GLY A 110 -8.23 -2.67 -11.50
C GLY A 110 -7.15 -1.66 -11.12
N LYS A 111 -6.64 -0.93 -12.12
CA LYS A 111 -5.72 0.19 -11.94
C LYS A 111 -6.33 1.43 -12.56
N LEU A 112 -6.60 2.44 -11.74
CA LEU A 112 -6.95 3.77 -12.21
C LEU A 112 -5.65 4.49 -12.57
N VAL A 113 -5.51 4.81 -13.84
CA VAL A 113 -4.39 5.60 -14.37
C VAL A 113 -4.90 7.00 -14.70
N SER A 114 -4.03 8.02 -14.65
CA SER A 114 -4.35 9.29 -15.31
C SER A 114 -4.74 8.97 -16.75
N SER A 115 -5.80 9.60 -17.27
CA SER A 115 -6.26 9.41 -18.66
C SER A 115 -5.08 9.08 -19.55
N VAL A 116 -5.15 7.95 -20.26
CA VAL A 116 -4.17 7.65 -21.29
C VAL A 116 -4.14 8.91 -22.14
N GLY A 117 -3.02 9.64 -22.10
CA GLY A 117 -2.69 10.55 -23.17
C GLY A 117 -2.46 9.65 -24.36
N GLU A 118 -3.53 9.15 -24.97
CA GLU A 118 -3.43 8.67 -26.32
C GLU A 118 -3.08 9.91 -27.12
N GLN A 119 -1.81 10.04 -27.42
CA GLN A 119 -1.39 10.20 -28.79
C GLN A 119 -0.02 9.55 -28.84
N GLY A 120 0.04 8.34 -29.41
CA GLY A 120 1.18 7.62 -30.00
C GLY A 120 2.62 7.92 -29.58
N LEU A 121 3.51 6.98 -29.91
CA LEU A 121 4.92 7.36 -30.00
C LEU A 121 5.14 8.01 -31.37
N CYS A 122 5.51 9.29 -31.38
CA CYS A 122 5.88 10.03 -32.56
C CYS A 122 7.40 10.16 -32.64
N VAL A 123 7.96 10.11 -33.84
CA VAL A 123 9.38 10.45 -34.05
C VAL A 123 9.52 11.96 -34.10
N LYS A 124 10.11 12.56 -33.05
CA LYS A 124 10.50 13.98 -33.03
C LYS A 124 12.01 14.07 -32.84
N GLY A 125 12.71 14.76 -33.73
CA GLY A 125 14.18 14.90 -33.66
C GLY A 125 14.94 13.56 -33.69
N GLY A 126 14.40 12.54 -34.38
CA GLY A 126 15.00 11.20 -34.46
C GLY A 126 14.80 10.31 -33.22
N LYS A 127 14.00 10.75 -32.23
CA LYS A 127 13.66 9.98 -31.03
C LYS A 127 12.16 9.70 -30.98
N LEU A 128 11.79 8.50 -30.55
CA LEU A 128 10.40 8.15 -30.22
C LEU A 128 10.02 8.84 -28.91
N VAL A 129 9.05 9.75 -28.96
CA VAL A 129 8.52 10.48 -27.80
C VAL A 129 7.00 10.49 -27.82
N VAL A 130 6.36 10.79 -26.70
CA VAL A 130 4.89 10.94 -26.67
C VAL A 130 4.50 12.11 -27.56
N CYS A 131 3.51 11.94 -28.43
CA CYS A 131 3.16 12.94 -29.44
C CYS A 131 2.70 14.28 -28.82
N ASP A 132 2.15 14.26 -27.61
CA ASP A 132 1.67 15.43 -26.86
C ASP A 132 2.80 16.22 -26.15
N GLN A 133 4.01 15.67 -26.01
CA GLN A 133 5.16 16.38 -25.46
C GLN A 133 5.78 17.30 -26.51
N GLN A 134 5.78 18.62 -26.25
CA GLN A 134 6.63 19.57 -26.96
C GLN A 134 8.05 19.47 -26.40
N ILE A 135 9.00 19.12 -27.26
CA ILE A 135 10.43 19.24 -26.97
C ILE A 135 10.80 20.67 -27.39
N PHE A 136 11.07 21.54 -26.41
CA PHE A 136 11.72 22.83 -26.65
C PHE A 136 13.24 22.64 -26.68
#